data_AF-A0A922MYG0-F1
#
_entry.id   AF-A0A922MYG0-F1
#
_cell.length_a   1.000
_cell.length_b   1.000
_cell.length_c   1.000
_cell.angle_alpha   90.00
_cell.angle_beta   90.00
_cell.angle_gamma   90.00
#
_symmetry.space_group_name_H-M   'P 1'
#
loop_
_entity.id
_entity.type
_entity.pdbx_description
1 polymer ?
#
loop_
_entity_poly.entity_id
_entity_poly.type
_entity_poly.pdbx_seq_one_letter_code
_entity_poly.pdbx_strand_id
1 'polypeptide(L)'
;MFSCIPVEDDKCSEQAEFIRNQYYGLEWYREAEDEAGPAPAPLGTGLLVTDTDFYCQLRLARAGSFHYYFVYDNAESAVGPQGSGWFHVAPTLRVGPGGRDEIPLDGIMCHTVLAKCLGPLPRWESTLRVSREAGYNMLHFTPVQELGASRSSYSIANQLRLNPQFGADAGREPTFADVENVVSKLRTEWKVSLERPERAAGERR
;
A
#
# COMPACT_ATOMS: atom_id res chain seq x y z
N MET A 1 18.98 -13.73 1.93
CA MET A 1 19.10 -12.28 1.68
C MET A 1 17.70 -11.77 1.31
N PHE A 2 17.26 -10.66 1.89
CA PHE A 2 15.88 -10.16 1.82
C PHE A 2 15.86 -8.75 1.26
N SER A 3 14.86 -8.38 0.45
CA SER A 3 14.68 -6.98 0.07
C SER A 3 13.95 -6.21 1.20
N CYS A 4 14.57 -6.03 2.37
CA CYS A 4 13.99 -5.21 3.45
C CYS A 4 15.02 -4.61 4.40
N ILE A 5 14.71 -3.39 4.83
CA ILE A 5 15.51 -2.50 5.66
C ILE A 5 15.52 -2.97 7.13
N PRO A 6 16.68 -3.08 7.80
CA PRO A 6 16.73 -3.17 9.25
C PRO A 6 16.35 -1.82 9.87
N VAL A 7 15.41 -1.82 10.80
CA VAL A 7 15.07 -0.62 11.60
C VAL A 7 15.97 -0.61 12.82
N GLU A 8 16.97 0.28 12.83
CA GLU A 8 17.61 0.70 14.08
C GLU A 8 16.67 1.65 14.86
N ASP A 9 16.88 1.67 16.17
CA ASP A 9 16.01 2.10 17.27
C ASP A 9 14.99 3.24 17.05
N ASP A 10 13.94 3.11 17.88
CA ASP A 10 12.64 3.77 17.96
C ASP A 10 12.64 5.31 18.19
N LYS A 11 13.38 6.07 17.37
CA LYS A 11 13.34 7.55 17.39
C LYS A 11 13.31 8.12 15.98
N CYS A 12 12.11 8.54 15.56
CA CYS A 12 11.88 9.46 14.44
C CYS A 12 12.74 9.15 13.19
N SER A 13 12.76 7.90 12.74
CA SER A 13 13.49 7.53 11.54
C SER A 13 12.60 7.74 10.32
N GLU A 14 13.05 8.55 9.37
CA GLU A 14 12.52 8.54 8.02
C GLU A 14 12.51 7.08 7.56
N GLN A 15 11.33 6.51 7.33
CA GLN A 15 11.23 5.13 6.86
C GLN A 15 11.99 5.04 5.54
N ALA A 16 13.10 4.31 5.52
CA ALA A 16 13.92 4.23 4.32
C ALA A 16 13.08 3.74 3.12
N GLU A 17 13.43 4.24 1.95
CA GLU A 17 12.72 3.97 0.71
C GLU A 17 12.76 2.47 0.38
N PHE A 18 11.62 1.90 -0.02
CA PHE A 18 11.59 0.51 -0.45
C PHE A 18 12.06 0.43 -1.91
N ILE A 19 13.22 -0.17 -2.11
CA ILE A 19 13.79 -0.40 -3.44
C ILE A 19 13.67 -1.89 -3.74
N ARG A 20 12.75 -2.25 -4.66
CA ARG A 20 12.40 -3.64 -5.01
C ARG A 20 13.61 -4.54 -5.32
N ASN A 21 14.65 -3.96 -5.92
CA ASN A 21 15.82 -4.70 -6.39
C ASN A 21 17.02 -4.63 -5.43
N GLN A 22 16.85 -4.00 -4.26
CA GLN A 22 17.88 -3.92 -3.24
C GLN A 22 17.63 -4.98 -2.17
N TYR A 23 18.67 -5.77 -1.87
CA TYR A 23 18.62 -6.84 -0.89
C TYR A 23 19.62 -6.60 0.24
N TYR A 24 19.25 -7.07 1.42
CA TYR A 24 19.97 -6.98 2.68
C TYR A 24 20.19 -8.40 3.22
N GLY A 25 21.40 -8.68 3.70
CA GLY A 25 21.66 -9.90 4.45
C GLY A 25 20.83 -9.92 5.73
N LEU A 26 20.30 -11.07 6.10
CA LEU A 26 19.74 -11.27 7.43
C LEU A 26 20.64 -12.21 8.21
N GLU A 27 20.65 -12.00 9.52
CA GLU A 27 21.30 -12.88 10.47
C GLU A 27 20.37 -14.04 10.84
N TRP A 28 20.98 -15.17 11.16
CA TRP A 28 20.29 -16.35 11.67
C TRP A 28 20.34 -16.34 13.20
N TYR A 29 19.20 -16.57 13.81
CA TYR A 29 19.03 -16.74 15.25
C TYR A 29 18.65 -18.18 15.56
N ARG A 30 18.91 -18.64 16.78
CA ARG A 30 18.48 -19.94 17.30
C ARG A 30 17.68 -19.72 18.57
N GLU A 31 16.54 -20.39 18.70
CA GLU A 31 15.75 -20.38 19.94
C GLU A 31 16.48 -21.23 20.99
N ALA A 32 17.34 -20.60 21.81
CA ALA A 32 17.93 -21.25 22.97
C ALA A 32 17.04 -20.99 24.19
N GLU A 33 16.65 -22.07 24.88
CA GLU A 33 16.07 -22.00 26.23
C GLU A 33 16.94 -21.10 27.13
N ASP A 34 16.28 -20.31 27.98
CA ASP A 34 16.83 -19.28 28.87
C ASP A 34 18.26 -19.55 29.40
N GLU A 35 19.04 -18.45 29.48
CA GLU A 35 20.41 -18.30 30.00
C GLU A 35 21.53 -18.28 28.94
N ALA A 36 21.90 -17.06 28.52
CA ALA A 36 23.12 -16.71 27.78
C ALA A 36 23.37 -17.54 26.50
N GLY A 37 22.47 -17.44 25.52
CA GLY A 37 22.58 -18.13 24.24
C GLY A 37 23.80 -17.71 23.39
N PRO A 38 24.27 -18.58 22.47
CA PRO A 38 25.43 -18.31 21.62
C PRO A 38 25.20 -17.09 20.72
N ALA A 39 26.26 -16.30 20.52
CA ALA A 39 26.23 -15.10 19.68
C ALA A 39 25.67 -15.42 18.26
N PRO A 40 24.91 -14.50 17.64
CA PRO A 40 24.43 -14.69 16.27
C PRO A 40 25.61 -15.02 15.34
N ALA A 41 25.41 -16.01 14.47
CA ALA A 41 26.43 -16.37 13.49
C ALA A 41 26.65 -15.15 12.56
N PRO A 42 27.89 -14.69 12.36
CA PRO A 42 28.15 -13.47 11.60
C PRO A 42 27.61 -13.55 10.18
N LEU A 43 27.16 -12.40 9.67
CA LEU A 43 26.55 -12.26 8.35
C LEU A 43 27.36 -12.98 7.26
N GLY A 44 26.73 -13.92 6.54
CA GLY A 44 27.38 -14.66 5.45
C GLY A 44 28.17 -15.90 5.85
N THR A 45 28.22 -16.26 7.14
CA THR A 45 28.67 -17.60 7.53
C THR A 45 27.56 -18.59 7.22
N GLY A 46 27.78 -19.47 6.25
CA GLY A 46 26.85 -20.54 5.91
C GLY A 46 26.53 -21.34 7.16
N LEU A 47 25.25 -21.43 7.50
CA LEU A 47 24.77 -22.18 8.65
C LEU A 47 24.44 -23.60 8.20
N LEU A 48 25.03 -24.60 8.86
CA LEU A 48 24.58 -25.98 8.71
C LEU A 48 23.25 -26.13 9.46
N VAL A 49 22.14 -26.04 8.73
CA VAL A 49 20.80 -26.22 9.28
C VAL A 49 20.57 -27.73 9.50
N THR A 50 20.92 -28.22 10.69
CA THR A 50 20.63 -29.60 11.12
C THR A 50 19.28 -29.74 11.80
N ASP A 51 18.75 -28.62 12.33
CA ASP A 51 17.56 -28.57 13.18
C ASP A 51 16.62 -27.44 12.72
N THR A 52 15.34 -27.54 13.09
CA THR A 52 14.27 -26.57 12.75
C THR A 52 14.30 -25.29 13.58
N ASP A 53 15.26 -25.17 14.51
CA ASP A 53 15.25 -24.15 15.57
C ASP A 53 15.89 -22.82 15.14
N PHE A 54 16.29 -22.71 13.86
CA PHE A 54 16.90 -21.52 13.30
C PHE A 54 15.89 -20.67 12.55
N TYR A 55 15.92 -19.35 12.80
CA TYR A 55 15.02 -18.40 12.17
C TYR A 55 15.73 -17.09 11.84
N CYS A 56 15.18 -16.34 10.88
CA CYS A 56 15.55 -14.95 10.64
C CYS A 56 14.41 -14.05 11.12
N GLN A 57 14.73 -12.98 11.85
CA GLN A 57 13.73 -12.01 12.29
C GLN A 57 13.63 -10.84 11.30
N LEU A 58 12.39 -10.46 10.98
CA LEU A 58 12.09 -9.33 10.11
C LEU A 58 11.05 -8.43 10.78
N ARG A 59 11.35 -7.13 10.85
CA ARG A 59 10.37 -6.11 11.26
C ARG A 59 9.90 -5.36 10.02
N LEU A 60 8.62 -5.54 9.69
CA LEU A 60 8.01 -4.97 8.49
C LEU A 60 7.15 -3.77 8.88
N ALA A 61 7.60 -2.56 8.54
CA ALA A 61 6.92 -1.33 8.89
C ALA A 61 5.88 -0.86 7.85
N ARG A 62 5.84 -1.50 6.66
CA ARG A 62 4.96 -1.12 5.56
C ARG A 62 4.23 -2.32 4.96
N ALA A 63 3.01 -2.09 4.52
CA ALA A 63 2.28 -3.02 3.68
C ALA A 63 2.93 -3.12 2.30
N GLY A 64 2.84 -4.28 1.67
CA GLY A 64 3.46 -4.51 0.37
C GLY A 64 3.75 -5.98 0.10
N SER A 65 4.38 -6.21 -1.05
CA SER A 65 4.86 -7.52 -1.48
C SER A 65 6.38 -7.55 -1.40
N PHE A 66 6.91 -8.52 -0.66
CA PHE A 66 8.34 -8.63 -0.38
C PHE A 66 8.90 -9.93 -0.93
N HIS A 67 10.11 -9.85 -1.47
CA HIS A 67 10.83 -11.00 -2.00
C HIS A 67 11.96 -11.39 -1.07
N TYR A 68 12.17 -12.69 -0.93
CA TYR A 68 13.33 -13.24 -0.27
C TYR A 68 13.92 -14.38 -1.08
N TYR A 69 15.22 -14.59 -0.88
CA TYR A 69 15.91 -15.76 -1.39
C TYR A 69 16.94 -16.25 -0.39
N PHE A 70 17.30 -17.52 -0.52
CA PHE A 70 18.32 -18.15 0.31
C PHE A 70 19.35 -18.88 -0.56
N VAL A 71 20.53 -19.03 0.02
CA VAL A 71 21.69 -19.68 -0.59
C VAL A 71 22.22 -20.69 0.41
N TYR A 72 22.35 -21.95 0.03
CA TYR A 72 22.81 -23.02 0.94
C TYR A 72 24.22 -23.55 0.64
N ASP A 73 24.79 -23.23 -0.53
CA ASP A 73 26.12 -23.71 -0.93
C ASP A 73 27.22 -22.73 -0.48
N ASN A 74 27.31 -21.58 -1.15
CA ASN A 74 28.23 -20.50 -0.81
C ASN A 74 27.64 -19.17 -1.30
N ALA A 75 27.88 -18.08 -0.58
CA ALA A 75 27.32 -16.75 -0.90
C ALA A 75 27.78 -16.21 -2.28
N GLU A 76 28.87 -16.74 -2.83
CA GLU A 76 29.47 -16.39 -4.12
C GLU A 76 29.12 -17.41 -5.22
N SER A 77 28.10 -18.26 -5.01
CA SER A 77 27.83 -19.39 -5.89
C SER A 77 27.44 -18.90 -7.27
N ALA A 78 28.17 -19.35 -8.29
CA ALA A 78 27.91 -19.02 -9.70
C ALA A 78 26.53 -19.50 -10.19
N VAL A 79 25.88 -20.38 -9.43
CA VAL A 79 24.53 -20.92 -9.72
C VAL A 79 23.43 -19.93 -9.32
N GLY A 80 23.75 -18.90 -8.53
CA GLY A 80 22.79 -17.92 -8.03
C GLY A 80 21.95 -18.47 -6.85
N PRO A 81 20.85 -17.80 -6.49
CA PRO A 81 19.99 -18.24 -5.39
C PRO A 81 19.35 -19.60 -5.67
N GLN A 82 19.52 -20.56 -4.77
CA GLN A 82 18.99 -21.91 -4.94
C GLN A 82 17.51 -22.04 -4.52
N GLY A 83 16.95 -21.01 -3.89
CA GLY A 83 15.52 -20.93 -3.61
C GLY A 83 15.07 -19.51 -3.29
N SER A 84 13.81 -19.21 -3.61
CA SER A 84 13.21 -17.91 -3.34
C SER A 84 11.70 -18.01 -3.11
N GLY A 85 11.14 -16.93 -2.56
CA GLY A 85 9.73 -16.84 -2.26
C GLY A 85 9.26 -15.40 -2.10
N TRP A 86 7.94 -15.24 -2.07
CA TRP A 86 7.28 -13.97 -1.85
C TRP A 86 6.36 -14.09 -0.65
N PHE A 87 6.26 -13.01 0.12
CA PHE A 87 5.24 -12.88 1.14
C PHE A 87 4.59 -11.50 1.07
N HIS A 88 3.36 -11.41 1.56
CA HIS A 88 2.56 -10.20 1.51
C HIS A 88 2.30 -9.69 2.92
N VAL A 89 2.45 -8.38 3.12
CA VAL A 89 1.98 -7.66 4.30
C VAL A 89 0.76 -6.88 3.89
N ALA A 90 -0.40 -7.29 4.39
CA ALA A 90 -1.67 -6.67 4.06
C ALA A 90 -1.76 -5.24 4.62
N PRO A 91 -2.41 -4.30 3.92
CA PRO A 91 -2.57 -2.93 4.40
C PRO A 91 -3.60 -2.83 5.52
N THR A 92 -3.39 -1.89 6.43
CA THR A 92 -4.40 -1.50 7.41
C THR A 92 -5.27 -0.38 6.86
N LEU A 93 -6.56 -0.64 6.67
CA LEU A 93 -7.52 0.36 6.21
C LEU A 93 -8.08 1.15 7.39
N ARG A 94 -7.75 2.44 7.44
CA ARG A 94 -8.20 3.35 8.51
C ARG A 94 -9.20 4.38 7.98
N VAL A 95 -10.24 4.69 8.74
CA VAL A 95 -11.26 5.69 8.39
C VAL A 95 -11.64 6.52 9.62
N GLY A 96 -12.55 7.49 9.44
CA GLY A 96 -12.97 8.39 10.49
C GLY A 96 -11.94 9.49 10.80
N PRO A 97 -12.24 10.38 11.76
CA PRO A 97 -11.38 11.50 12.12
C PRO A 97 -10.01 11.02 12.61
N GLY A 98 -8.94 11.45 11.94
CA GLY A 98 -7.56 11.04 12.28
C GLY A 98 -7.24 9.57 12.01
N GLY A 99 -8.08 8.83 11.27
CA GLY A 99 -7.81 7.42 10.93
C GLY A 99 -7.87 6.48 12.14
N ARG A 100 -8.74 6.76 13.10
CA ARG A 100 -8.87 6.00 14.35
C ARG A 100 -9.61 4.68 14.18
N ASP A 101 -10.56 4.63 13.26
CA ASP A 101 -11.39 3.45 13.04
C ASP A 101 -10.73 2.55 12.00
N GLU A 102 -10.58 1.27 12.31
CA GLU A 102 -10.03 0.28 11.38
C GLU A 102 -11.16 -0.49 10.70
N ILE A 103 -11.02 -0.70 9.38
CA ILE A 103 -11.90 -1.58 8.61
C ILE A 103 -11.16 -2.91 8.44
N PRO A 104 -11.65 -4.01 9.04
CA PRO A 104 -11.12 -5.34 8.77
C PRO A 104 -11.19 -5.66 7.27
N LEU A 105 -10.15 -6.29 6.72
CA LEU A 105 -10.07 -6.56 5.28
C LEU A 105 -11.16 -7.54 4.80
N ASP A 106 -11.61 -8.43 5.67
CA ASP A 106 -12.75 -9.33 5.48
C ASP A 106 -14.11 -8.64 5.67
N GLY A 107 -14.12 -7.45 6.27
CA GLY A 107 -15.31 -6.61 6.47
C GLY A 107 -15.57 -5.61 5.36
N ILE A 108 -14.84 -5.65 4.23
CA ILE A 108 -14.99 -4.68 3.13
C ILE A 108 -16.29 -4.94 2.37
N MET A 109 -17.15 -3.91 2.34
CA MET A 109 -18.36 -3.83 1.53
C MET A 109 -18.18 -2.71 0.51
N CYS A 110 -17.77 -3.08 -0.70
CA CYS A 110 -17.40 -2.13 -1.75
C CYS A 110 -18.53 -1.88 -2.76
N HIS A 111 -18.79 -0.61 -3.04
CA HIS A 111 -19.71 -0.20 -4.10
C HIS A 111 -18.93 0.44 -5.25
N THR A 112 -19.07 -0.13 -6.45
CA THR A 112 -18.47 0.45 -7.67
C THR A 112 -19.39 1.51 -8.27
N VAL A 113 -18.84 2.69 -8.50
CA VAL A 113 -19.57 3.85 -9.05
C VAL A 113 -18.94 4.32 -10.35
N LEU A 114 -19.78 4.47 -11.38
CA LEU A 114 -19.38 5.10 -12.64
C LEU A 114 -19.24 6.61 -12.44
N ALA A 115 -17.99 7.09 -12.32
CA ALA A 115 -17.69 8.50 -12.04
C ALA A 115 -18.37 9.46 -13.03
N LYS A 116 -18.37 9.12 -14.33
CA LYS A 116 -19.02 9.91 -15.39
C LYS A 116 -20.54 10.10 -15.21
N CYS A 117 -21.20 9.27 -14.40
CA CYS A 117 -22.63 9.35 -14.10
C CYS A 117 -22.93 10.19 -12.85
N LEU A 118 -21.92 10.57 -12.07
CA LEU A 118 -22.08 11.38 -10.85
C LEU A 118 -22.37 12.85 -11.14
N GLY A 119 -22.07 13.33 -12.35
CA GLY A 119 -22.23 14.73 -12.73
C GLY A 119 -21.16 15.63 -12.09
N PRO A 120 -21.42 16.94 -11.96
CA PRO A 120 -20.50 17.89 -11.34
C PRO A 120 -20.17 17.52 -9.89
N LEU A 121 -18.95 17.82 -9.43
CA LEU A 121 -18.48 17.47 -8.07
C LEU A 121 -19.42 17.87 -6.92
N PRO A 122 -20.07 19.05 -6.93
CA PRO A 122 -21.02 19.42 -5.87
C PRO A 122 -22.19 18.44 -5.70
N ARG A 123 -22.53 17.66 -6.74
CA ARG A 123 -23.62 16.68 -6.70
C ARG A 123 -23.18 15.32 -6.14
N TRP A 124 -21.87 15.04 -6.10
CA TRP A 124 -21.35 13.72 -5.75
C TRP A 124 -21.81 13.28 -4.37
N GLU A 125 -21.74 14.16 -3.37
CA GLU A 125 -22.17 13.84 -2.01
C GLU A 125 -23.64 13.40 -1.97
N SER A 126 -24.55 14.15 -2.61
CA SER A 126 -25.97 13.76 -2.65
C SER A 126 -26.19 12.42 -3.36
N THR A 127 -25.42 12.15 -4.42
CA THR A 127 -25.54 10.93 -5.23
C THR A 127 -24.98 9.71 -4.51
N LEU A 128 -23.86 9.87 -3.79
CA LEU A 128 -23.16 8.79 -3.07
C LEU A 128 -23.80 8.48 -1.71
N ARG A 129 -24.71 9.33 -1.23
CA ARG A 129 -25.42 9.12 0.05
C ARG A 129 -26.14 7.78 0.10
N VAL A 130 -26.72 7.34 -1.03
CA VAL A 130 -27.39 6.04 -1.12
C VAL A 130 -26.46 4.88 -0.76
N SER A 131 -25.19 4.94 -1.17
CA SER A 131 -24.20 3.90 -0.85
C SER A 131 -23.88 3.87 0.64
N ARG A 132 -23.78 5.04 1.27
CA ARG A 132 -23.61 5.14 2.73
C ARG A 132 -24.81 4.55 3.46
N GLU A 133 -26.02 4.95 3.08
CA GLU A 133 -27.27 4.51 3.73
C GLU A 133 -27.51 3.01 3.54
N ALA A 134 -27.03 2.43 2.44
CA ALA A 134 -27.05 1.00 2.20
C ALA A 134 -25.97 0.21 2.98
N GLY A 135 -25.09 0.88 3.74
CA GLY A 135 -24.09 0.24 4.60
C GLY A 135 -22.77 -0.12 3.91
N TYR A 136 -22.49 0.40 2.71
CA TYR A 136 -21.18 0.22 2.09
C TYR A 136 -20.11 1.03 2.83
N ASN A 137 -18.96 0.42 3.08
CA ASN A 137 -17.82 1.03 3.77
C ASN A 137 -16.62 1.27 2.84
N MET A 138 -16.75 0.97 1.56
CA MET A 138 -15.77 1.33 0.54
C MET A 138 -16.45 1.79 -0.76
N LEU A 139 -15.91 2.84 -1.38
CA LEU A 139 -16.30 3.27 -2.73
C LEU A 139 -15.15 3.04 -3.71
N HIS A 140 -15.44 2.35 -4.81
CA HIS A 140 -14.55 2.20 -5.95
C HIS A 140 -15.08 3.06 -7.11
N PHE A 141 -14.30 4.04 -7.55
CA PHE A 141 -14.66 4.87 -8.70
C PHE A 141 -14.02 4.31 -9.96
N THR A 142 -14.78 4.23 -11.05
CA THR A 142 -14.15 4.16 -12.37
C THR A 142 -13.28 5.40 -12.63
N PRO A 143 -12.28 5.34 -13.53
CA PRO A 143 -11.35 6.44 -13.76
C PRO A 143 -12.05 7.80 -13.85
N VAL A 144 -11.58 8.74 -13.03
CA VAL A 144 -12.10 10.11 -12.93
C VAL A 144 -11.41 11.07 -13.90
N GLN A 145 -10.38 10.57 -14.60
CA GLN A 145 -9.54 11.31 -15.53
C GLN A 145 -10.29 11.72 -16.82
N GLU A 146 -9.69 12.64 -17.57
CA GLU A 146 -10.18 13.09 -18.86
C GLU A 146 -10.39 11.91 -19.82
N LEU A 147 -11.61 11.80 -20.38
CA LEU A 147 -12.00 10.70 -21.26
C LEU A 147 -11.69 11.02 -22.72
N GLY A 148 -11.33 9.98 -23.47
CA GLY A 148 -11.10 10.00 -24.91
C GLY A 148 -12.39 9.95 -25.73
N ALA A 149 -12.22 9.88 -27.05
CA ALA A 149 -13.30 10.06 -28.02
C ALA A 149 -14.50 9.13 -27.83
N SER A 150 -14.27 7.88 -27.40
CA SER A 150 -15.34 6.89 -27.18
C SER A 150 -16.21 7.19 -25.95
N ARG A 151 -15.74 8.07 -25.04
CA ARG A 151 -16.34 8.31 -23.72
C ARG A 151 -16.54 7.04 -22.87
N SER A 152 -15.82 5.97 -23.19
CA SER A 152 -15.67 4.82 -22.30
C SER A 152 -14.90 5.26 -21.05
N SER A 153 -15.32 4.77 -19.87
CA SER A 153 -14.68 5.14 -18.59
C SER A 153 -13.21 4.70 -18.50
N TYR A 154 -12.78 3.77 -19.38
CA TYR A 154 -11.41 3.27 -19.45
C TYR A 154 -10.64 3.79 -20.67
N SER A 155 -11.29 4.59 -21.52
CA SER A 155 -10.62 5.29 -22.62
C SER A 155 -10.14 6.63 -22.09
N ILE A 156 -8.95 6.68 -21.49
CA ILE A 156 -8.41 7.90 -20.88
C ILE A 156 -7.64 8.71 -21.93
N ALA A 157 -7.99 9.98 -22.12
CA ALA A 157 -7.29 10.92 -22.99
C ALA A 157 -6.07 11.54 -22.29
N ASN A 158 -6.19 11.86 -21.01
CA ASN A 158 -5.12 12.46 -20.21
C ASN A 158 -5.19 11.96 -18.77
N GLN A 159 -4.18 11.21 -18.32
CA GLN A 159 -4.15 10.63 -16.98
C GLN A 159 -3.92 11.68 -15.87
N LEU A 160 -3.36 12.83 -16.22
CA LEU A 160 -2.98 13.92 -15.31
C LEU A 160 -4.02 15.03 -15.25
N ARG A 161 -5.11 14.91 -15.98
CA ARG A 161 -6.23 15.85 -15.93
C ARG A 161 -7.50 15.14 -15.47
N LEU A 162 -8.23 15.82 -14.62
CA LEU A 162 -9.56 15.39 -14.20
C LEU A 162 -10.54 15.59 -15.36
N ASN A 163 -11.58 14.76 -15.45
CA ASN A 163 -12.62 14.91 -16.46
C ASN A 163 -13.31 16.30 -16.34
N PRO A 164 -13.26 17.15 -17.40
CA PRO A 164 -13.87 18.49 -17.37
C PRO A 164 -15.38 18.47 -17.09
N GLN A 165 -16.07 17.36 -17.33
CA GLN A 165 -17.48 17.17 -17.02
C GLN A 165 -17.79 17.35 -15.51
N PHE A 166 -16.78 17.24 -14.65
CA PHE A 166 -16.94 17.41 -13.21
C PHE A 166 -16.94 18.87 -12.74
N GLY A 167 -16.66 19.83 -13.64
CA GLY A 167 -16.70 21.26 -13.36
C GLY A 167 -18.09 21.74 -12.95
N ALA A 168 -18.14 22.67 -11.98
CA ALA A 168 -19.37 23.27 -11.48
C ALA A 168 -19.59 24.71 -11.98
N ASP A 169 -18.51 25.48 -12.08
CA ASP A 169 -18.54 26.90 -12.43
C ASP A 169 -17.99 27.14 -13.84
N ALA A 170 -18.57 28.08 -14.57
CA ALA A 170 -18.05 28.51 -15.85
C ALA A 170 -16.68 29.20 -15.66
N GLY A 171 -15.62 28.60 -16.21
CA GLY A 171 -14.27 29.19 -16.24
C GLY A 171 -13.28 28.66 -15.21
N ARG A 172 -13.69 27.73 -14.33
CA ARG A 172 -12.76 26.99 -13.45
C ARG A 172 -12.71 25.52 -13.83
N GLU A 173 -11.53 25.06 -14.23
CA GLU A 173 -11.29 23.64 -14.48
C GLU A 173 -11.30 22.85 -13.15
N PRO A 174 -11.96 21.68 -13.10
CA PRO A 174 -11.98 20.85 -11.90
C PRO A 174 -10.62 20.17 -11.71
N THR A 175 -10.18 20.01 -10.46
CA THR A 175 -8.84 19.48 -10.15
C THR A 175 -8.91 18.23 -9.26
N PHE A 176 -7.83 17.45 -9.20
CA PHE A 176 -7.74 16.34 -8.25
C PHE A 176 -7.83 16.77 -6.79
N ALA A 177 -7.46 18.02 -6.46
CA ALA A 177 -7.66 18.58 -5.12
C ALA A 177 -9.16 18.71 -4.78
N ASP A 178 -10.01 19.02 -5.76
CA ASP A 178 -11.46 19.08 -5.56
C ASP A 178 -12.05 17.68 -5.28
N VAL A 179 -11.54 16.66 -5.96
CA VAL A 179 -11.87 15.24 -5.66
C VAL A 179 -11.35 14.87 -4.27
N GLU A 180 -10.12 15.24 -3.92
CA GLU A 180 -9.54 14.96 -2.59
C GLU A 180 -10.38 15.57 -1.46
N ASN A 181 -10.96 16.76 -1.65
CA ASN A 181 -11.87 17.38 -0.68
C ASN A 181 -13.11 16.53 -0.46
N VAL A 182 -13.75 16.06 -1.53
CA VAL A 182 -14.92 15.17 -1.45
C VAL A 182 -14.53 13.85 -0.76
N VAL A 183 -13.50 13.18 -1.26
CA VAL A 183 -13.00 11.89 -0.74
C VAL A 183 -12.62 11.98 0.74
N SER A 184 -11.95 13.06 1.15
CA SER A 184 -11.57 13.29 2.54
C SER A 184 -12.79 13.43 3.43
N LYS A 185 -13.82 14.17 2.97
CA LYS A 185 -15.10 14.29 3.68
C LYS A 185 -15.80 12.95 3.84
N LEU A 186 -15.87 12.14 2.78
CA LEU A 186 -16.48 10.80 2.86
C LEU A 186 -15.72 9.89 3.84
N ARG A 187 -14.38 9.96 3.82
CA ARG A 187 -13.53 9.17 4.71
C ARG A 187 -13.67 9.56 6.18
N THR A 188 -13.73 10.85 6.48
CA THR A 188 -13.78 11.36 7.86
C THR A 188 -15.20 11.33 8.43
N GLU A 189 -16.19 11.80 7.69
CA GLU A 189 -17.57 11.96 8.19
C GLU A 189 -18.39 10.68 8.03
N TRP A 190 -18.21 9.95 6.93
CA TRP A 190 -19.03 8.76 6.63
C TRP A 190 -18.33 7.45 6.97
N LYS A 191 -17.04 7.52 7.36
CA LYS A 191 -16.21 6.34 7.64
C LYS A 191 -16.12 5.38 6.46
N VAL A 192 -16.16 5.92 5.23
CA VAL A 192 -16.06 5.14 3.99
C VAL A 192 -14.63 5.22 3.47
N SER A 193 -14.02 4.06 3.26
CA SER A 193 -12.71 3.98 2.61
C SER A 193 -12.82 4.21 1.11
N LEU A 194 -11.75 4.69 0.52
CA LEU A 194 -11.60 4.80 -0.92
C LEU A 194 -10.23 4.25 -1.28
N GLU A 195 -10.14 3.58 -2.41
CA GLU A 195 -8.87 3.18 -2.99
C GLU A 195 -8.08 4.45 -3.32
N ARG A 196 -7.03 4.73 -2.56
CA ARG A 196 -6.09 5.79 -2.92
C ARG A 196 -5.16 5.22 -4.00
N PRO A 197 -5.03 5.86 -5.17
CA PRO A 197 -3.80 5.67 -5.92
C PRO A 197 -2.66 6.10 -4.99
N GLU A 198 -1.69 5.21 -4.81
CA GLU A 198 -0.51 5.46 -4.00
C GLU A 198 0.06 6.83 -4.39
N ARG A 199 0.19 7.77 -3.43
CA ARG A 199 1.00 8.96 -3.68
C ARG A 199 2.41 8.44 -3.86
N ALA A 200 2.97 8.54 -5.06
CA ALA A 200 4.41 8.42 -5.24
C ALA A 200 5.07 9.32 -4.20
N ALA A 201 5.81 8.73 -3.28
CA ALA A 201 6.55 9.45 -2.26
C ALA A 201 7.66 10.24 -2.96
N GLY A 202 7.39 11.49 -3.35
CA GLY A 202 8.40 12.27 -4.04
C GLY A 202 7.87 13.44 -4.87
N GLU A 203 7.05 14.31 -4.29
CA GLU A 203 6.84 15.64 -4.87
C GLU A 203 6.75 16.66 -3.73
N ARG A 204 7.93 17.07 -3.25
CA ARG A 204 8.09 18.33 -2.53
C ARG A 204 8.57 19.37 -3.55
N ARG A 205 7.64 20.23 -3.94
CA ARG A 205 7.76 21.56 -4.60
C ARG A 205 8.68 21.71 -5.80
#